data_AF-A0A971BL19-F1
#
_entry.id   AF-A0A971BL19-F1
#
_cell.length_a   1.000
_cell.length_b   1.000
_cell.length_c   1.000
_cell.angle_alpha   90.00
_cell.angle_beta   90.00
_cell.angle_gamma   90.00
#
_symmetry.space_group_name_H-M   'P 1'
#
loop_
_entity.id
_entity.type
_entity.pdbx_description
1 polymer ?
#
loop_
_entity_poly.entity_id
_entity_poly.type
_entity_poly.pdbx_seq_one_letter_code
_entity_poly.pdbx_strand_id
1 'polypeptide(L)' 'MKKFELTRDYAKQLDNEDKLAKYKERFYINKGELYMDGNSCGLCSIDAEETLMEALNAWKNLGIGIWTKGGYFLYQD' A
#
# COMPACT_ATOMS: atom_id res chain seq x y z
N MET A 1 -2.38 -9.65 31.83
CA MET A 1 -3.27 -8.83 30.97
C MET A 1 -2.58 -7.50 30.73
N LYS A 2 -2.48 -7.02 29.47
CA LYS A 2 -2.07 -5.64 29.24
C LYS A 2 -3.12 -4.73 29.88
N LYS A 3 -2.69 -3.77 30.71
CA LYS A 3 -3.56 -2.77 31.33
C LYS A 3 -3.98 -1.81 30.22
N PHE A 4 -5.26 -1.80 29.87
CA PHE A 4 -5.80 -0.89 28.86
C PHE A 4 -6.22 0.41 29.52
N GLU A 5 -5.78 1.55 28.99
CA GLU A 5 -6.11 2.88 29.49
C GLU A 5 -6.84 3.68 28.42
N LEU A 6 -7.85 4.45 28.81
CA LEU A 6 -8.74 5.17 27.87
C LEU A 6 -8.24 6.59 27.53
N THR A 7 -7.01 6.93 27.89
CA THR A 7 -6.48 8.29 27.75
C THR A 7 -5.87 8.49 26.36
N ARG A 8 -5.93 9.73 25.86
CA ARG A 8 -5.28 10.12 24.60
C ARG A 8 -3.77 9.89 24.65
N ASP A 9 -3.14 10.11 25.78
CA ASP A 9 -1.69 9.98 25.91
C ASP A 9 -1.25 8.52 25.89
N TYR A 10 -2.07 7.59 26.41
CA TYR A 10 -1.84 6.17 26.23
C TYR A 10 -1.88 5.75 24.76
N ALA A 11 -2.85 6.25 23.98
CA ALA A 11 -2.90 5.99 22.54
C ALA A 11 -1.65 6.51 21.80
N LYS A 12 -1.19 7.73 22.11
CA LYS A 12 0.06 8.26 21.53
C LYS A 12 1.28 7.43 21.89
N GLN A 13 1.35 6.90 23.12
CA GLN A 13 2.44 6.02 23.51
C GLN A 13 2.44 4.75 22.64
N LEU A 14 1.27 4.15 22.40
CA LEU A 14 1.14 3.00 21.51
C LEU A 14 1.59 3.33 20.08
N ASP A 15 1.23 4.49 19.54
CA ASP A 15 1.69 4.94 18.22
C ASP A 15 3.23 5.08 18.16
N ASN A 16 3.85 5.59 19.22
CA ASN A 16 5.31 5.75 19.30
C ASN A 16 6.06 4.41 19.40
N GLU A 17 5.44 3.40 20.00
CA GLU A 17 6.01 2.06 20.17
C GLU A 17 5.74 1.13 18.96
N ASP A 18 4.92 1.58 18.00
CA ASP A 18 4.55 0.78 16.84
C ASP A 18 5.70 0.64 15.83
N LYS A 19 6.26 -0.57 15.76
CA LYS A 19 7.31 -0.94 14.79
C LYS A 19 6.84 -0.88 13.33
N LEU A 20 5.54 -0.84 13.08
CA LEU A 20 4.93 -0.78 11.76
C LEU A 20 4.54 0.64 11.33
N ALA A 21 4.68 1.64 12.20
CA ALA A 21 4.23 3.01 11.94
C ALA A 21 4.75 3.58 10.61
N LYS A 22 5.99 3.24 10.25
CA LYS A 22 6.64 3.64 8.98
C LYS A 22 5.89 3.21 7.72
N TYR A 23 5.11 2.12 7.76
CA TYR A 23 4.37 1.63 6.59
C TYR A 23 3.17 2.52 6.25
N LYS A 24 2.68 3.33 7.20
CA LYS A 24 1.62 4.30 6.97
C LYS A 24 1.99 5.30 5.86
N GLU A 25 3.27 5.64 5.75
CA GLU A 25 3.81 6.54 4.73
C GLU A 25 3.75 5.96 3.31
N ARG A 26 3.50 4.65 3.16
CA ARG A 26 3.36 3.99 1.86
C ARG A 26 1.96 4.07 1.27
N PHE A 27 1.02 4.75 1.93
CA PHE A 27 -0.38 4.84 1.50
C PHE A 27 -0.82 6.28 1.29
N TYR A 28 -1.69 6.48 0.31
CA TYR A 28 -2.37 7.75 0.09
C TYR A 28 -3.49 7.91 1.12
N ILE A 29 -3.28 8.81 2.09
CA ILE A 29 -4.25 9.10 3.17
C ILE A 29 -4.77 10.52 2.99
N ASN A 30 -6.09 10.67 2.92
CA ASN A 30 -6.71 11.99 2.83
C ASN A 30 -6.53 12.78 4.13
N LYS A 31 -6.18 14.06 4.01
CA LYS A 31 -5.97 14.93 5.16
C LYS A 31 -7.28 15.09 5.96
N GLY A 32 -7.23 14.78 7.26
CA GLY A 32 -8.36 14.94 8.18
C GLY A 32 -9.36 13.79 8.17
N GLU A 33 -9.13 12.75 7.37
CA GLU A 33 -9.96 11.56 7.33
C GLU A 33 -9.45 10.47 8.29
N LEU A 34 -10.38 9.80 8.98
CA LEU A 34 -10.11 8.56 9.71
C LEU A 34 -10.67 7.39 8.91
N TYR A 35 -9.81 6.79 8.09
CA TYR A 35 -10.21 5.73 7.18
C TYR A 35 -10.29 4.38 7.89
N MET A 36 -11.51 3.90 8.13
CA MET A 36 -11.79 2.69 8.93
C MET A 36 -12.50 1.57 8.14
N ASP A 37 -12.65 1.72 6.82
CA ASP A 37 -13.32 0.73 5.94
C ASP A 37 -12.33 0.02 4.99
N GLY A 38 -11.07 -0.13 5.43
CA GLY A 38 -10.00 -0.77 4.68
C GLY A 38 -10.24 -2.26 4.36
N ASN A 39 -11.15 -2.90 5.11
CA ASN A 39 -11.61 -4.26 4.85
C ASN A 39 -12.52 -4.36 3.61
N SER A 40 -13.18 -3.26 3.23
CA SER A 40 -14.04 -3.19 2.04
C SER A 40 -13.21 -2.73 0.84
N CYS A 41 -12.52 -1.60 0.99
CA CYS A 41 -11.62 -1.06 -0.02
C CYS A 41 -10.33 -0.60 0.64
N GLY A 42 -9.20 -1.20 0.30
CA GLY A 42 -7.91 -0.74 0.81
C GLY A 42 -7.54 0.63 0.23
N LEU A 43 -6.83 1.45 1.01
CA LEU A 43 -6.20 2.65 0.45
C LEU A 43 -5.19 2.26 -0.62
N CYS A 44 -5.07 3.10 -1.66
CA CYS A 44 -4.02 2.93 -2.66
C CYS A 44 -2.65 3.06 -1.99
N SER A 45 -1.77 2.11 -2.27
CA SER A 45 -0.36 2.20 -1.87
C SER A 45 0.46 2.82 -3.00
N ILE A 46 1.53 3.51 -2.62
CA ILE A 46 2.53 4.07 -3.56
C ILE A 46 3.08 2.94 -4.44
N ASP A 47 3.39 1.78 -3.85
CA ASP A 47 3.88 0.59 -4.57
C ASP A 47 2.91 0.10 -5.66
N ALA A 48 1.61 0.06 -5.34
CA ALA A 48 0.60 -0.40 -6.26
C ALA A 48 0.45 0.56 -7.44
N GLU A 49 0.49 1.87 -7.18
CA GLU A 49 0.46 2.89 -8.24
C GLU A 49 1.70 2.79 -9.15
N GLU A 50 2.90 2.72 -8.56
CA GLU A 50 4.15 2.59 -9.32
C GLU A 50 4.12 1.35 -10.23
N THR A 51 3.79 0.20 -9.67
CA THR A 51 3.73 -1.07 -10.42
C THR A 51 2.66 -1.02 -11.52
N LEU A 52 1.51 -0.41 -11.24
CA LEU A 52 0.44 -0.25 -12.24
C LEU A 52 0.89 0.61 -13.41
N MET A 53 1.56 1.73 -13.13
CA MET A 53 2.05 2.64 -14.15
C MET A 53 3.17 2.02 -14.99
N GLU A 54 4.04 1.23 -14.37
CA GLU A 54 5.05 0.43 -15.09
C GLU A 54 4.40 -0.57 -16.04
N ALA A 55 3.43 -1.36 -15.57
CA ALA A 55 2.71 -2.33 -16.40
C ALA A 55 1.97 -1.66 -17.57
N LEU A 56 1.34 -0.51 -17.32
CA LEU A 56 0.68 0.29 -18.35
C LEU A 56 1.67 0.78 -19.42
N ASN A 57 2.84 1.27 -18.99
CA ASN A 57 3.89 1.73 -19.90
C ASN A 57 4.49 0.56 -20.71
N ALA A 58 4.71 -0.59 -20.07
CA ALA A 58 5.18 -1.79 -20.76
C ALA A 58 4.19 -2.23 -21.85
N TRP A 59 2.89 -2.22 -21.57
CA TRP A 59 1.88 -2.57 -22.56
C TRP A 59 1.87 -1.63 -23.76
N LYS A 60 1.91 -0.31 -23.52
CA LYS A 60 1.97 0.69 -24.59
C LYS A 60 3.16 0.50 -25.52
N ASN A 61 4.31 0.10 -24.97
CA ASN A 61 5.57 -0.01 -25.73
C ASN A 61 5.78 -1.38 -26.37
N LEU A 62 5.32 -2.47 -25.75
CA LEU A 62 5.59 -3.83 -26.21
C LEU A 62 4.45 -4.45 -27.03
N GLY A 63 3.23 -3.94 -26.92
CA GLY A 63 2.05 -4.55 -27.53
C GLY A 63 1.89 -6.02 -27.10
N ILE A 64 1.71 -6.93 -28.07
CA ILE A 64 1.61 -8.38 -27.80
C ILE A 64 2.90 -8.94 -27.16
N GLY A 65 4.05 -8.29 -27.34
CA GLY A 65 5.31 -8.70 -26.74
C GLY A 65 5.32 -8.65 -25.21
N ILE A 66 4.35 -8.00 -24.57
CA ILE A 66 4.25 -7.96 -23.10
C ILE A 66 4.17 -9.35 -22.47
N TRP A 67 3.59 -10.33 -23.18
CA TRP A 67 3.42 -11.70 -22.67
C TRP A 67 4.74 -12.41 -22.37
N THR A 68 5.80 -12.14 -23.15
CA THR A 68 7.10 -12.82 -23.02
C THR A 68 8.22 -11.88 -22.59
N LYS A 69 8.14 -10.59 -22.93
CA LYS A 69 9.21 -9.60 -22.64
C LYS A 69 8.90 -8.67 -21.47
N GLY A 70 7.67 -8.68 -20.96
CA GLY A 70 7.24 -7.78 -19.89
C GLY A 70 7.63 -8.24 -18.48
N GLY A 71 8.03 -9.50 -18.29
CA GLY A 71 8.39 -10.04 -16.97
C GLY A 71 7.22 -10.24 -15.99
N TYR A 72 5.97 -9.99 -16.43
CA TYR A 72 4.76 -10.14 -15.61
C TYR A 72 4.18 -11.55 -15.61
N PHE A 73 4.56 -12.37 -16.59
CA PHE A 73 3.97 -13.68 -16.81
C PHE A 73 5.05 -14.75 -16.74
N LEU A 74 4.64 -15.96 -16.32
CA LEU A 74 5.52 -17.13 -16.27
C LEU A 74 5.75 -17.78 -17.65
N TYR A 75 5.44 -17.07 -18.74
CA TYR A 75 5.79 -17.49 -20.08
C TYR A 75 7.26 -17.14 -20.30
N GLN A 76 8.13 -18.11 -20.03
CA GLN A 76 9.52 -18.05 -20.44
C GLN A 76 9.65 -18.76 -21.79
N ASP A 77 10.49 -18.20 -22.66
CA ASP A 77 10.97 -18.88 -23.87
C ASP A 77 11.78 -20.13 -23.52
#